data_AF-A0A1H0B9W7-F1
#
_entry.id   AF-A0A1H0B9W7-F1
#
_cell.length_a   1.000
_cell.length_b   1.000
_cell.length_c   1.000
_cell.angle_alpha   90.00
_cell.angle_beta   90.00
_cell.angle_gamma   90.00
#
_symmetry.space_group_name_H-M   'P 1'
#
loop_
_entity.id
_entity.type
_entity.pdbx_description
1 polymer ?
#
loop_
_entity_poly.entity_id
_entity_poly.type
_entity_poly.pdbx_seq_one_letter_code
_entity_poly.pdbx_strand_id
1 'polypeptide(L)'
;MSVVAPAVPVVDGIPFARAGRDGLRAEVAGLLAHDEVDRARVLLLADADDWWTEPPPPPEQLARVPAAETLREAMGLLGMGRVADYFAHRWSDPTHLAGLALLQQHWPGSRPVVDVACGIGTHLRELARRGCTDLVGVDVVWAKLWLARRFVCSAARYVCADVTAVPGPAVRQPAYVLCHDAFYFLRDKPAAAAAMRALAGDGGTVVVGHAHVADPHGEPLTPEGYAAVLGTDLLYDDAELTASLLAGRPPRPAPAGELHDSEAVGLVAGDPCPPAPADLGEPLPPLRPNPLYTDGALRWPSERYATEYGPRSGYLPPRWPDPLPADAARRRLLVDLPEAW
;
A
#
# COMPACT_ATOMS: atom_id res chain seq x y z
N MET A 1 -35.30 12.76 -18.30
CA MET A 1 -34.01 13.38 -18.67
C MET A 1 -32.94 12.67 -17.87
N SER A 2 -32.05 11.93 -18.54
CA SER A 2 -30.94 11.26 -17.87
C SER A 2 -29.96 12.33 -17.41
N VAL A 3 -29.81 12.51 -16.09
CA VAL A 3 -28.80 13.40 -15.53
C VAL A 3 -27.46 12.75 -15.84
N VAL A 4 -26.73 13.31 -16.81
CA VAL A 4 -25.36 12.90 -17.10
C VAL A 4 -24.57 13.12 -15.81
N ALA A 5 -24.03 12.05 -15.24
CA ALA A 5 -23.18 12.16 -14.06
C ALA A 5 -22.04 13.16 -14.37
N PRO A 6 -21.73 14.09 -13.45
CA PRO A 6 -20.65 15.05 -13.70
C PRO A 6 -19.36 14.31 -13.99
N ALA A 7 -18.60 14.81 -14.97
CA ALA A 7 -17.33 14.22 -15.36
C ALA A 7 -16.36 14.18 -14.15
N VAL A 8 -15.64 13.07 -14.00
CA VAL A 8 -14.63 12.90 -12.94
C VAL A 8 -13.45 13.84 -13.25
N PRO A 9 -13.11 14.81 -12.37
CA PRO A 9 -11.97 15.69 -12.62
C PRO A 9 -10.66 14.91 -12.55
N VAL A 10 -9.69 15.31 -13.38
CA VAL A 10 -8.36 14.69 -13.46
C VAL A 10 -7.32 15.77 -13.21
N VAL A 11 -6.50 15.58 -12.17
CA VAL A 11 -5.37 16.46 -11.85
C VAL A 11 -4.10 15.61 -11.92
N ASP A 12 -3.06 16.11 -12.59
CA ASP A 12 -1.77 15.41 -12.79
C ASP A 12 -1.89 13.97 -13.35
N GLY A 13 -2.96 13.72 -14.12
CA GLY A 13 -3.25 12.40 -14.68
C GLY A 13 -3.89 11.41 -13.70
N ILE A 14 -4.34 11.86 -12.52
CA ILE A 14 -5.01 11.04 -11.51
C ILE A 14 -6.48 11.46 -11.42
N PRO A 15 -7.44 10.60 -11.82
CA PRO A 15 -8.86 10.88 -11.65
C PRO A 15 -9.26 10.94 -10.17
N PHE A 16 -10.07 11.92 -9.79
CA PHE A 16 -10.61 12.08 -8.44
C PHE A 16 -12.10 11.69 -8.39
N ALA A 17 -12.33 10.40 -8.14
CA ALA A 17 -13.65 9.77 -8.05
C ALA A 17 -14.01 9.33 -6.61
N ARG A 18 -13.39 9.93 -5.59
CA ARG A 18 -13.64 9.58 -4.18
C ARG A 18 -15.09 9.85 -3.79
N ALA A 19 -15.75 8.83 -3.22
CA ALA A 19 -17.09 8.94 -2.65
C ALA A 19 -17.10 9.82 -1.39
N GLY A 20 -18.22 10.51 -1.12
CA GLY A 20 -18.34 11.35 0.08
C GLY A 20 -17.53 12.66 0.06
N ARG A 21 -17.00 13.05 -1.11
CA ARG A 21 -16.28 14.32 -1.35
C ARG A 21 -16.88 15.12 -2.51
N ASP A 22 -18.21 15.09 -2.67
CA ASP A 22 -18.88 15.69 -3.83
C ASP A 22 -18.64 17.21 -3.95
N GLY A 23 -18.60 17.93 -2.82
CA GLY A 23 -18.29 19.37 -2.79
C GLY A 23 -16.88 19.67 -3.28
N LEU A 24 -15.88 18.97 -2.75
CA LEU A 24 -14.48 19.07 -3.18
C LEU A 24 -14.33 18.70 -4.67
N ARG A 25 -15.02 17.64 -5.12
CA ARG A 25 -15.01 17.22 -6.54
C ARG A 25 -15.58 18.31 -7.45
N ALA A 26 -16.68 18.96 -7.05
CA ALA A 26 -17.27 20.05 -7.81
C ALA A 26 -16.38 21.30 -7.84
N GLU A 27 -15.75 21.65 -6.71
CA GLU A 27 -14.82 22.78 -6.62
C GLU A 27 -13.59 22.57 -7.51
N VAL A 28 -12.97 21.38 -7.45
CA VAL A 28 -11.85 21.01 -8.31
C VAL A 28 -12.24 21.04 -9.78
N ALA A 29 -13.40 20.51 -10.15
CA ALA A 29 -13.89 20.58 -11.53
C ALA A 29 -14.11 22.04 -11.99
N GLY A 30 -14.60 22.90 -11.10
CA GLY A 30 -14.75 24.34 -11.35
C GLY A 30 -13.41 25.03 -11.62
N LEU A 31 -12.39 24.76 -10.80
CA LEU A 31 -11.04 25.29 -10.98
C LEU A 31 -10.42 24.83 -12.31
N LEU A 32 -10.58 23.55 -12.65
CA LEU A 32 -10.08 23.01 -13.93
C LEU A 32 -10.78 23.65 -15.14
N ALA A 33 -12.08 23.97 -15.04
CA ALA A 33 -12.80 24.68 -16.10
C ALA A 33 -12.28 26.12 -16.33
N HIS A 34 -11.55 26.68 -15.36
CA HIS A 34 -10.90 28.00 -15.43
C HIS A 34 -9.37 27.92 -15.57
N ASP A 35 -8.82 26.74 -15.90
CA ASP A 35 -7.38 26.47 -16.05
C ASP A 35 -6.55 26.71 -14.77
N GLU A 36 -7.19 26.64 -13.59
CA GLU A 36 -6.54 26.86 -12.28
C GLU A 36 -6.00 25.55 -11.68
N VAL A 37 -5.17 24.83 -12.45
CA VAL A 37 -4.67 23.49 -12.11
C VAL A 37 -3.89 23.48 -10.78
N ASP A 38 -3.09 24.51 -10.50
CA ASP A 38 -2.30 24.57 -9.27
C ASP A 38 -3.17 24.69 -8.01
N ARG A 39 -4.26 25.46 -8.09
CA ARG A 39 -5.23 25.56 -7.00
C ARG A 39 -6.00 24.27 -6.82
N ALA A 40 -6.41 23.63 -7.92
CA ALA A 40 -7.05 22.31 -7.88
C ALA A 40 -6.15 21.27 -7.19
N ARG A 41 -4.84 21.28 -7.51
CA ARG A 41 -3.85 20.43 -6.86
C ARG A 41 -3.73 20.71 -5.37
N VAL A 42 -3.63 21.96 -4.95
CA VAL A 42 -3.56 22.34 -3.52
C VAL A 42 -4.78 21.84 -2.74
N LEU A 43 -5.99 21.96 -3.31
CA LEU A 43 -7.20 21.43 -2.66
C LEU A 43 -7.15 19.91 -2.48
N LEU A 44 -6.70 19.17 -3.49
CA LEU A 44 -6.58 17.71 -3.39
C LEU A 44 -5.45 17.26 -2.47
N LEU A 45 -4.35 18.03 -2.38
CA LEU A 45 -3.27 17.77 -1.44
C LEU A 45 -3.67 18.00 0.02
N ALA A 46 -4.68 18.83 0.27
CA ALA A 46 -5.23 19.09 1.60
C ALA A 46 -6.22 18.02 2.07
N ASP A 47 -6.74 17.16 1.17
CA ASP A 47 -7.70 16.10 1.53
C ASP A 47 -6.97 14.90 2.17
N ALA A 48 -7.58 14.34 3.21
CA ALA A 48 -7.04 13.21 3.97
C ALA A 48 -8.08 12.10 4.15
N ASP A 49 -7.65 10.92 4.59
CA ASP A 49 -8.58 9.84 4.94
C ASP A 49 -9.36 10.19 6.22
N ASP A 50 -10.47 9.47 6.44
CA ASP A 50 -11.36 9.73 7.56
C ASP A 50 -10.77 9.30 8.92
N TRP A 51 -9.58 8.68 8.93
CA TRP A 51 -8.83 8.30 10.13
C TRP A 51 -7.78 9.36 10.53
N TRP A 52 -7.57 10.37 9.67
CA TRP A 52 -6.69 11.49 9.95
C TRP A 52 -7.43 12.58 10.75
N THR A 53 -6.83 13.00 11.86
CA THR A 53 -7.45 13.92 12.83
C THR A 53 -6.76 15.28 12.93
N GLU A 54 -5.61 15.45 12.25
CA GLU A 54 -4.86 16.70 12.26
C GLU A 54 -5.36 17.62 11.13
N PRO A 55 -5.31 18.95 11.30
CA PRO A 55 -5.69 19.88 10.24
C PRO A 55 -4.74 19.75 9.04
N PRO A 56 -5.22 20.05 7.82
CA PRO A 56 -4.35 20.09 6.65
C PRO A 56 -3.30 21.20 6.79
N PRO A 57 -2.12 21.06 6.17
CA PRO A 57 -1.15 22.13 6.11
C PRO A 57 -1.70 23.38 5.39
N PRO A 58 -1.13 24.57 5.66
CA PRO A 58 -1.54 25.79 4.98
C PRO A 58 -1.39 25.72 3.44
N PRO A 59 -2.29 26.34 2.66
CA PRO A 59 -2.24 26.30 1.19
C PRO A 59 -0.89 26.73 0.59
N GLU A 60 -0.22 27.72 1.16
CA GLU A 60 1.09 28.20 0.73
C GLU A 60 2.21 27.16 0.94
N GLN A 61 2.07 26.29 1.94
CA GLN A 61 2.96 25.17 2.15
C GLN A 61 2.67 24.07 1.12
N LEU A 62 1.39 23.74 0.91
CA LEU A 62 0.98 22.72 -0.07
C LEU A 62 1.35 23.11 -1.51
N ALA A 63 1.32 24.40 -1.84
CA ALA A 63 1.74 24.92 -3.15
C ALA A 63 3.23 24.63 -3.46
N ARG A 64 4.06 24.34 -2.45
CA ARG A 64 5.48 23.98 -2.62
C ARG A 64 5.70 22.49 -2.89
N VAL A 65 4.72 21.62 -2.62
CA VAL A 65 4.83 20.17 -2.78
C VAL A 65 5.30 19.76 -4.18
N PRO A 66 4.79 20.33 -5.30
CA PRO A 66 5.24 19.94 -6.64
C PRO A 66 6.73 20.22 -6.91
N ALA A 67 7.33 21.15 -6.17
CA ALA A 67 8.74 21.51 -6.29
C ALA A 67 9.67 20.67 -5.40
N ALA A 68 9.14 19.79 -4.55
CA ALA A 68 9.94 18.92 -3.70
C ALA A 68 10.84 18.00 -4.54
N GLU A 69 12.10 17.88 -4.14
CA GLU A 69 13.09 17.07 -4.86
C GLU A 69 13.09 15.62 -4.36
N THR A 70 12.69 15.39 -3.11
CA THR A 70 12.66 14.07 -2.48
C THR A 70 11.26 13.70 -1.96
N LEU A 71 11.00 12.40 -1.87
CA LEU A 71 9.81 11.83 -1.28
C LEU A 71 9.64 12.33 0.16
N ARG A 72 10.72 12.34 0.96
CA ARG A 72 10.68 12.83 2.35
C ARG A 72 10.38 14.31 2.46
N GLU A 73 10.94 15.15 1.58
CA GLU A 73 10.60 16.58 1.54
C GLU A 73 9.12 16.78 1.23
N ALA A 74 8.60 16.08 0.22
CA ALA A 74 7.18 16.16 -0.15
C ALA A 74 6.27 15.72 1.00
N MET A 75 6.57 14.60 1.67
CA MET A 75 5.80 14.14 2.84
C MET A 75 5.85 15.13 4.01
N GLY A 76 6.99 15.81 4.21
CA GLY A 76 7.13 16.88 5.20
C GLY A 76 6.23 18.08 4.89
N LEU A 77 6.21 18.53 3.63
CA LEU A 77 5.33 19.62 3.17
C LEU A 77 3.84 19.22 3.25
N LEU A 78 3.52 17.95 3.06
CA LEU A 78 2.17 17.42 3.21
C LEU A 78 1.72 17.23 4.66
N GLY A 79 2.62 17.41 5.64
CA GLY A 79 2.29 17.24 7.05
C GLY A 79 1.83 15.81 7.38
N MET A 80 2.35 14.80 6.68
CA MET A 80 1.88 13.40 6.83
C MET A 80 2.25 12.75 8.17
N GLY A 81 3.06 13.40 9.02
CA GLY A 81 3.38 12.98 10.38
C GLY A 81 3.71 11.49 10.49
N ARG A 82 2.95 10.76 11.32
CA ARG A 82 3.09 9.30 11.51
C ARG A 82 3.03 8.48 10.21
N VAL A 83 2.28 8.93 9.21
CA VAL A 83 2.16 8.25 7.92
C VAL A 83 3.44 8.47 7.08
N ALA A 84 4.12 9.61 7.27
CA ALA A 84 5.42 9.84 6.64
C ALA A 84 6.49 8.90 7.18
N ASP A 85 6.53 8.65 8.50
CA ASP A 85 7.46 7.69 9.12
C ASP A 85 7.23 6.29 8.55
N TYR A 86 5.97 5.84 8.53
CA TYR A 86 5.56 4.58 7.95
C TYR A 86 6.04 4.44 6.49
N PHE A 87 5.66 5.39 5.62
CA PHE A 87 6.05 5.34 4.21
C PHE A 87 7.55 5.46 3.98
N ALA A 88 8.27 6.25 4.78
CA ALA A 88 9.72 6.44 4.66
C ALA A 88 10.55 5.23 5.11
N HIS A 89 9.97 4.31 5.90
CA HIS A 89 10.70 3.15 6.41
C HIS A 89 10.10 1.79 6.01
N ARG A 90 8.96 1.80 5.30
CA ARG A 90 8.19 0.63 4.86
C ARG A 90 9.00 -0.51 4.24
N TRP A 91 10.07 -0.19 3.51
CA TRP A 91 10.95 -1.21 2.89
C TRP A 91 11.61 -2.15 3.90
N SER A 92 11.61 -1.79 5.17
CA SER A 92 12.16 -2.57 6.28
C SER A 92 11.09 -3.14 7.19
N ASP A 93 9.80 -2.84 6.97
CA ASP A 93 8.75 -3.22 7.92
C ASP A 93 8.48 -4.72 7.82
N PRO A 94 8.24 -5.41 8.95
CA PRO A 94 7.80 -6.81 8.93
C PRO A 94 6.52 -6.99 8.11
N THR A 95 5.59 -6.02 8.17
CA THR A 95 4.32 -6.09 7.43
C THR A 95 4.55 -6.04 5.91
N HIS A 96 5.49 -5.21 5.44
CA HIS A 96 5.92 -5.23 4.04
C HIS A 96 6.57 -6.57 3.64
N LEU A 97 7.41 -7.16 4.50
CA LEU A 97 7.98 -8.49 4.24
C LEU A 97 6.89 -9.57 4.16
N ALA A 98 5.88 -9.52 5.03
CA ALA A 98 4.73 -10.41 4.94
C ALA A 98 3.97 -10.24 3.61
N GLY A 99 3.78 -8.99 3.17
CA GLY A 99 3.22 -8.67 1.85
C GLY A 99 4.04 -9.24 0.68
N LEU A 100 5.37 -9.13 0.74
CA LEU A 100 6.26 -9.74 -0.25
C LEU A 100 6.20 -11.27 -0.24
N ALA A 101 6.06 -11.91 0.93
CA ALA A 101 5.90 -13.35 1.05
C ALA A 101 4.60 -13.84 0.39
N LEU A 102 3.49 -13.11 0.59
CA LEU A 102 2.22 -13.39 -0.08
C LEU A 102 2.33 -13.23 -1.60
N LEU A 103 2.91 -12.12 -2.07
CA LEU A 103 3.14 -11.89 -3.51
C LEU A 103 4.08 -12.95 -4.11
N GLN A 104 5.09 -13.40 -3.36
CA GLN A 104 6.00 -14.45 -3.79
C GLN A 104 5.29 -15.79 -3.89
N GLN A 105 4.38 -16.11 -2.98
CA GLN A 105 3.65 -17.37 -2.99
C GLN A 105 2.53 -17.38 -4.04
N HIS A 106 1.92 -16.22 -4.32
CA HIS A 106 0.76 -16.04 -5.19
C HIS A 106 1.03 -14.96 -6.25
N TRP A 107 1.97 -15.21 -7.15
CA TRP A 107 2.46 -14.20 -8.07
C TRP A 107 1.46 -13.88 -9.20
N PRO A 108 1.16 -12.60 -9.51
CA PRO A 108 0.13 -12.25 -10.50
C PRO A 108 0.39 -12.80 -11.92
N GLY A 109 1.63 -13.19 -12.25
CA GLY A 109 1.98 -13.69 -13.57
C GLY A 109 1.76 -12.60 -14.62
N SER A 110 0.96 -12.91 -15.65
CA SER A 110 0.56 -11.94 -16.68
C SER A 110 -0.77 -11.24 -16.40
N ARG A 111 -1.40 -11.48 -15.25
CA ARG A 111 -2.68 -10.84 -14.90
C ARG A 111 -2.45 -9.35 -14.64
N PRO A 112 -3.38 -8.48 -15.06
CA PRO A 112 -3.42 -7.10 -14.59
C PRO A 112 -3.52 -7.05 -13.07
N VAL A 113 -2.85 -6.07 -12.46
CA VAL A 113 -2.84 -5.91 -11.00
C VAL A 113 -3.60 -4.64 -10.61
N VAL A 114 -4.47 -4.79 -9.62
CA VAL A 114 -5.12 -3.67 -8.92
C VAL A 114 -4.69 -3.70 -7.46
N ASP A 115 -3.97 -2.68 -7.02
CA ASP A 115 -3.60 -2.50 -5.62
C ASP A 115 -4.58 -1.52 -4.97
N VAL A 116 -5.43 -2.02 -4.09
CA VAL A 116 -6.49 -1.30 -3.38
C VAL A 116 -5.96 -0.77 -2.07
N ALA A 117 -6.18 0.51 -1.82
CA ALA A 117 -5.51 1.29 -0.78
C ALA A 117 -3.98 1.20 -0.92
N CYS A 118 -3.48 1.45 -2.14
CA CYS A 118 -2.08 1.24 -2.48
C CYS A 118 -1.10 2.18 -1.75
N GLY A 119 -1.60 3.22 -1.07
CA GLY A 119 -0.78 4.26 -0.47
C GLY A 119 0.15 4.91 -1.50
N ILE A 120 1.45 4.91 -1.20
CA ILE A 120 2.48 5.41 -2.13
C ILE A 120 2.93 4.37 -3.16
N GLY A 121 2.26 3.22 -3.29
CA GLY A 121 2.50 2.25 -4.36
C GLY A 121 3.74 1.38 -4.19
N THR A 122 4.13 1.05 -2.95
CA THR A 122 5.32 0.23 -2.66
C THR A 122 5.28 -1.15 -3.34
N HIS A 123 4.15 -1.86 -3.27
CA HIS A 123 3.99 -3.17 -3.92
C HIS A 123 3.91 -3.04 -5.44
N LEU A 124 3.24 -2.01 -5.95
CA LEU A 124 3.22 -1.71 -7.39
C LEU A 124 4.64 -1.46 -7.95
N ARG A 125 5.50 -0.77 -7.18
CA ARG A 125 6.92 -0.58 -7.55
C ARG A 125 7.63 -1.92 -7.69
N GLU A 126 7.47 -2.80 -6.71
CA GLU A 126 8.10 -4.13 -6.75
C GLU A 126 7.66 -4.92 -7.98
N LEU A 127 6.35 -4.96 -8.24
CA LEU A 127 5.77 -5.62 -9.41
C LEU A 127 6.29 -5.01 -10.72
N ALA A 128 6.33 -3.68 -10.84
CA ALA A 128 6.82 -2.97 -12.01
C ALA A 128 8.28 -3.30 -12.31
N ARG A 129 9.13 -3.29 -11.27
CA ARG A 129 10.56 -3.59 -11.40
C ARG A 129 10.83 -5.04 -11.79
N ARG A 130 9.89 -5.95 -11.50
CA ARG A 130 9.91 -7.36 -11.92
C ARG A 130 9.17 -7.64 -13.23
N GLY A 131 8.76 -6.60 -13.94
CA GLY A 131 8.25 -6.70 -15.31
C GLY A 131 6.73 -6.79 -15.45
N CYS A 132 5.96 -6.60 -14.38
CA CYS A 132 4.51 -6.44 -14.50
C CYS A 132 4.18 -5.08 -15.13
N THR A 133 3.35 -5.06 -16.18
CA THR A 133 3.13 -3.84 -16.99
C THR A 133 1.71 -3.26 -16.90
N ASP A 134 0.71 -4.04 -16.49
CA ASP A 134 -0.67 -3.53 -16.32
C ASP A 134 -0.97 -3.39 -14.84
N LEU A 135 -0.63 -2.21 -14.32
CA LEU A 135 -0.63 -1.89 -12.90
C LEU A 135 -1.57 -0.71 -12.63
N VAL A 136 -2.51 -0.89 -11.71
CA VAL A 136 -3.43 0.14 -11.25
C VAL A 136 -3.37 0.26 -9.73
N GLY A 137 -3.08 1.45 -9.22
CA GLY A 137 -3.22 1.80 -7.81
C GLY A 137 -4.52 2.55 -7.55
N VAL A 138 -5.25 2.12 -6.53
CA VAL A 138 -6.47 2.78 -6.03
C VAL A 138 -6.21 3.20 -4.60
N ASP A 139 -6.48 4.45 -4.27
CA ASP A 139 -6.46 4.93 -2.88
C ASP A 139 -7.51 6.03 -2.69
N VAL A 140 -7.94 6.26 -1.46
CA VAL A 140 -8.88 7.34 -1.15
C VAL A 140 -8.16 8.67 -0.90
N VAL A 141 -6.84 8.69 -0.71
CA VAL A 141 -6.08 9.91 -0.47
C VAL A 141 -5.27 10.29 -1.71
N TRP A 142 -5.69 11.34 -2.40
CA TRP A 142 -5.06 11.79 -3.65
C TRP A 142 -3.57 12.12 -3.48
N ALA A 143 -3.18 12.72 -2.35
CA ALA A 143 -1.78 13.02 -2.04
C ALA A 143 -0.88 11.76 -2.03
N LYS A 144 -1.37 10.62 -1.53
CA LYS A 144 -0.61 9.36 -1.52
C LYS A 144 -0.34 8.87 -2.95
N LEU A 145 -1.35 8.96 -3.82
CA LEU A 145 -1.25 8.60 -5.24
C LEU A 145 -0.33 9.53 -6.02
N TRP A 146 -0.35 10.83 -5.69
CA TRP A 146 0.58 11.80 -6.28
C TRP A 146 2.03 11.46 -5.92
N LEU A 147 2.32 11.15 -4.65
CA LEU A 147 3.65 10.69 -4.21
C LEU A 147 4.04 9.39 -4.91
N ALA A 148 3.10 8.44 -5.03
CA ALA A 148 3.31 7.17 -5.71
C ALA A 148 3.79 7.40 -7.15
N ARG A 149 3.04 8.20 -7.92
CA ARG A 149 3.34 8.52 -9.31
C ARG A 149 4.64 9.30 -9.48
N ARG A 150 4.93 10.23 -8.58
CA ARG A 150 6.05 11.17 -8.69
C ARG A 150 7.39 10.58 -8.26
N PHE A 151 7.39 9.75 -7.21
CA PHE A 151 8.61 9.32 -6.55
C PHE A 151 8.80 7.80 -6.51
N VAL A 152 7.73 7.00 -6.51
CA VAL A 152 7.83 5.57 -6.16
C VAL A 152 7.62 4.66 -7.36
N CYS A 153 6.47 4.72 -8.03
CA CYS A 153 6.10 3.85 -9.14
C CYS A 153 5.36 4.62 -10.24
N SER A 154 6.11 5.38 -11.04
CA SER A 154 5.57 6.11 -12.19
C SER A 154 4.99 5.20 -13.30
N ALA A 155 5.35 3.91 -13.31
CA ALA A 155 4.88 2.93 -14.27
C ALA A 155 3.40 2.53 -14.09
N ALA A 156 2.82 2.78 -12.91
CA ALA A 156 1.42 2.44 -12.64
C ALA A 156 0.47 3.58 -13.03
N ARG A 157 -0.77 3.20 -13.33
CA ARG A 157 -1.90 4.14 -13.42
C ARG A 157 -2.53 4.28 -12.03
N TYR A 158 -3.04 5.46 -11.71
CA TYR A 158 -3.62 5.72 -10.39
C TYR A 158 -5.01 6.33 -10.50
N VAL A 159 -5.88 5.96 -9.57
CA VAL A 159 -7.22 6.52 -9.43
C VAL A 159 -7.54 6.77 -7.97
N CYS A 160 -7.96 7.99 -7.65
CA CYS A 160 -8.40 8.34 -6.32
C CYS A 160 -9.87 7.96 -6.17
N ALA A 161 -10.16 6.83 -5.54
CA ALA A 161 -11.52 6.30 -5.41
C ALA A 161 -11.64 5.40 -4.18
N ASP A 162 -12.87 5.21 -3.72
CA ASP A 162 -13.21 4.07 -2.86
C ASP A 162 -13.23 2.80 -3.71
N VAL A 163 -12.85 1.64 -3.16
CA VAL A 163 -12.87 0.36 -3.87
C VAL A 163 -14.25 0.02 -4.42
N THR A 164 -15.32 0.41 -3.71
CA THR A 164 -16.72 0.20 -4.12
C THR A 164 -17.18 1.18 -5.20
N ALA A 165 -16.39 2.21 -5.50
CA ALA A 165 -16.70 3.28 -6.44
C ALA A 165 -15.63 3.46 -7.52
N VAL A 166 -14.75 2.48 -7.73
CA VAL A 166 -13.76 2.51 -8.81
C VAL A 166 -14.49 2.64 -10.15
N PRO A 167 -14.25 3.70 -10.95
CA PRO A 167 -14.90 3.85 -12.24
C PRO A 167 -14.56 2.66 -13.16
N GLY A 168 -15.57 1.96 -13.67
CA GLY A 168 -15.35 0.82 -14.60
C GLY A 168 -14.96 1.27 -16.02
N PRO A 169 -14.42 0.38 -16.89
CA PRO A 169 -13.61 -0.82 -16.67
C PRO A 169 -12.12 -0.48 -16.90
N ALA A 170 -11.42 0.05 -15.89
CA ALA A 170 -10.03 0.46 -16.04
C ALA A 170 -9.02 -0.72 -16.11
N VAL A 171 -9.49 -1.94 -15.89
CA VAL A 171 -8.67 -3.14 -15.64
C VAL A 171 -9.22 -4.30 -16.46
N ARG A 172 -8.35 -5.00 -17.18
CA ARG A 172 -8.71 -6.24 -17.88
C ARG A 172 -8.90 -7.38 -16.87
N GLN A 173 -9.83 -8.28 -17.16
CA GLN A 173 -10.09 -9.46 -16.34
C GLN A 173 -9.66 -10.74 -17.07
N PRO A 174 -9.26 -11.81 -16.35
CA PRO A 174 -9.14 -11.89 -14.88
C PRO A 174 -7.97 -11.06 -14.34
N ALA A 175 -8.19 -10.39 -13.21
CA ALA A 175 -7.20 -9.54 -12.54
C ALA A 175 -6.72 -10.14 -11.22
N TYR A 176 -5.57 -9.68 -10.78
CA TYR A 176 -5.03 -9.89 -9.45
C TYR A 176 -5.28 -8.65 -8.61
N VAL A 177 -6.11 -8.75 -7.58
CA VAL A 177 -6.49 -7.62 -6.71
C VAL A 177 -5.81 -7.79 -5.36
N LEU A 178 -4.92 -6.85 -5.03
CA LEU A 178 -4.22 -6.78 -3.76
C LEU A 178 -4.91 -5.74 -2.86
N CYS A 179 -5.03 -6.00 -1.56
CA CYS A 179 -5.26 -4.97 -0.54
C CYS A 179 -4.40 -5.31 0.66
N HIS A 180 -3.33 -4.56 0.87
CA HIS A 180 -2.36 -4.87 1.90
C HIS A 180 -2.31 -3.75 2.94
N ASP A 181 -2.40 -4.12 4.21
CA ASP A 181 -2.26 -3.20 5.35
C ASP A 181 -3.36 -2.10 5.34
N ALA A 182 -4.57 -2.49 4.94
CA ALA A 182 -5.68 -1.56 4.77
C ALA A 182 -7.09 -2.15 4.94
N PHE A 183 -7.29 -3.45 4.73
CA PHE A 183 -8.64 -4.05 4.68
C PHE A 183 -9.43 -3.87 5.99
N TYR A 184 -8.74 -3.81 7.13
CA TYR A 184 -9.34 -3.59 8.45
C TYR A 184 -9.86 -2.15 8.67
N PHE A 185 -9.39 -1.17 7.89
CA PHE A 185 -9.92 0.21 7.88
C PHE A 185 -11.18 0.39 7.02
N LEU A 186 -11.49 -0.58 6.15
CA LEU A 186 -12.70 -0.53 5.32
C LEU A 186 -13.92 -0.81 6.20
N ARG A 187 -14.85 0.14 6.26
CA ARG A 187 -16.03 0.07 7.14
C ARG A 187 -16.97 -1.08 6.73
N ASP A 188 -17.47 -1.05 5.49
CA ASP A 188 -18.31 -2.14 4.95
C ASP A 188 -17.44 -3.20 4.26
N LYS A 189 -16.87 -4.09 5.07
CA LYS A 189 -15.99 -5.18 4.59
C LYS A 189 -16.68 -6.13 3.62
N PRO A 190 -17.95 -6.56 3.84
CA PRO A 190 -18.69 -7.33 2.85
C PRO A 190 -18.79 -6.62 1.48
N ALA A 191 -19.15 -5.33 1.46
CA ALA A 191 -19.23 -4.58 0.21
C ALA A 191 -17.85 -4.39 -0.45
N ALA A 192 -16.82 -4.10 0.34
CA ALA A 192 -15.45 -3.99 -0.16
C ALA A 192 -14.95 -5.31 -0.76
N ALA A 193 -15.15 -6.44 -0.07
CA ALA A 193 -14.80 -7.76 -0.57
C ALA A 193 -15.57 -8.12 -1.84
N ALA A 194 -16.87 -7.78 -1.93
CA ALA A 194 -17.66 -7.95 -3.14
C ALA A 194 -17.11 -7.11 -4.30
N ALA A 195 -16.75 -5.85 -4.05
CA ALA A 195 -16.14 -4.97 -5.04
C ALA A 195 -14.76 -5.48 -5.51
N MET A 196 -13.91 -5.94 -4.59
CA MET A 196 -12.62 -6.55 -4.93
C MET A 196 -12.78 -7.82 -5.78
N ARG A 197 -13.74 -8.69 -5.47
CA ARG A 197 -14.05 -9.86 -6.31
C ARG A 197 -14.59 -9.44 -7.68
N ALA A 198 -15.46 -8.44 -7.73
CA ALA A 198 -15.97 -7.91 -8.99
C ALA A 198 -14.86 -7.29 -9.86
N LEU A 199 -13.86 -6.65 -9.25
CA LEU A 199 -12.65 -6.16 -9.93
C LEU A 199 -11.78 -7.32 -10.45
N ALA A 200 -11.58 -8.36 -9.64
CA ALA A 200 -10.83 -9.54 -10.01
C ALA A 200 -11.48 -10.28 -11.20
N GLY A 201 -12.81 -10.37 -11.20
CA GLY A 201 -13.59 -11.10 -12.20
C GLY A 201 -13.46 -12.62 -12.06
N ASP A 202 -14.19 -13.34 -12.91
CA ASP A 202 -14.16 -14.80 -12.94
C ASP A 202 -12.74 -15.30 -13.30
N GLY A 203 -12.18 -16.18 -12.46
CA GLY A 203 -10.80 -16.66 -12.59
C GLY A 203 -9.73 -15.67 -12.11
N GLY A 204 -10.12 -14.55 -11.48
CA GLY A 204 -9.22 -13.63 -10.81
C GLY A 204 -8.83 -14.08 -9.40
N THR A 205 -7.90 -13.34 -8.79
CA THR A 205 -7.42 -13.57 -7.43
C THR A 205 -7.64 -12.32 -6.59
N VAL A 206 -8.07 -12.51 -5.35
CA VAL A 206 -8.08 -11.46 -4.32
C VAL A 206 -7.08 -11.84 -3.24
N VAL A 207 -6.13 -10.96 -2.95
CA VAL A 207 -5.12 -11.14 -1.90
C VAL A 207 -5.23 -9.99 -0.91
N VAL A 208 -5.49 -10.35 0.35
CA VAL A 208 -5.48 -9.41 1.46
C VAL A 208 -4.27 -9.73 2.34
N GLY A 209 -3.41 -8.75 2.57
CA GLY A 209 -2.26 -8.93 3.45
C GLY A 209 -2.37 -8.02 4.68
N HIS A 210 -1.83 -8.48 5.80
CA HIS A 210 -1.76 -7.69 7.04
C HIS A 210 -3.12 -7.13 7.48
N ALA A 211 -4.14 -8.00 7.57
CA ALA A 211 -5.43 -7.63 8.16
C ALA A 211 -5.40 -7.91 9.67
N HIS A 212 -5.38 -6.86 10.49
CA HIS A 212 -5.33 -7.01 11.95
C HIS A 212 -6.48 -7.85 12.48
N VAL A 213 -6.16 -8.79 13.37
CA VAL A 213 -7.15 -9.57 14.13
C VAL A 213 -7.65 -8.78 15.34
N ALA A 214 -6.79 -7.93 15.90
CA ALA A 214 -7.12 -6.97 16.94
C ALA A 214 -6.29 -5.68 16.76
N ASP A 215 -6.95 -4.55 16.56
CA ASP A 215 -6.33 -3.22 16.44
C ASP A 215 -7.35 -2.14 16.87
N PRO A 216 -7.01 -1.24 17.80
CA PRO A 216 -7.87 -0.13 18.20
C PRO A 216 -8.04 0.97 17.15
N HIS A 217 -7.24 1.00 16.08
CA HIS A 217 -7.23 2.07 15.09
C HIS A 217 -8.10 1.80 13.87
N GLY A 218 -8.65 0.58 13.72
CA GLY A 218 -9.60 0.23 12.66
C GLY A 218 -10.79 -0.57 13.19
N GLU A 219 -11.43 -1.36 12.33
CA GLU A 219 -12.54 -2.22 12.68
C GLU A 219 -12.17 -3.68 12.36
N PRO A 220 -11.23 -4.31 13.09
CA PRO A 220 -10.77 -5.66 12.78
C PRO A 220 -11.88 -6.70 12.86
N LEU A 221 -11.70 -7.83 12.17
CA LEU A 221 -12.52 -9.03 12.31
C LEU A 221 -11.68 -10.17 12.90
N THR A 222 -12.33 -11.20 13.43
CA THR A 222 -11.63 -12.46 13.71
C THR A 222 -11.14 -13.10 12.40
N PRO A 223 -10.19 -14.04 12.46
CA PRO A 223 -9.75 -14.76 11.27
C PRO A 223 -10.90 -15.43 10.51
N GLU A 224 -11.87 -16.03 11.21
CA GLU A 224 -13.08 -16.60 10.59
C GLU A 224 -13.97 -15.53 9.97
N GLY A 225 -14.06 -14.35 10.59
CA GLY A 225 -14.79 -13.22 10.03
C GLY A 225 -14.20 -12.77 8.70
N TYR A 226 -12.87 -12.66 8.61
CA TYR A 226 -12.19 -12.37 7.34
C TYR A 226 -12.37 -13.49 6.32
N ALA A 227 -12.18 -14.75 6.74
CA ALA A 227 -12.39 -15.94 5.91
C ALA A 227 -13.80 -15.97 5.31
N ALA A 228 -14.83 -15.69 6.11
CA ALA A 228 -16.22 -15.64 5.67
C ALA A 228 -16.48 -14.47 4.71
N VAL A 229 -15.97 -13.28 5.00
CA VAL A 229 -16.15 -12.10 4.15
C VAL A 229 -15.47 -12.26 2.80
N LEU A 230 -14.27 -12.85 2.75
CA LEU A 230 -13.54 -13.13 1.50
C LEU A 230 -13.92 -14.45 0.84
N GLY A 231 -14.60 -15.35 1.55
CA GLY A 231 -15.03 -16.65 1.04
C GLY A 231 -13.85 -17.57 0.74
N THR A 232 -12.91 -17.67 1.68
CA THR A 232 -11.69 -18.49 1.54
C THR A 232 -11.33 -19.20 2.84
N ASP A 233 -10.64 -20.33 2.72
CA ASP A 233 -9.98 -21.07 3.79
C ASP A 233 -8.45 -20.94 3.74
N LEU A 234 -7.90 -20.24 2.75
CA LEU A 234 -6.47 -20.03 2.58
C LEU A 234 -6.00 -18.80 3.32
N LEU A 235 -5.56 -19.01 4.56
CA LEU A 235 -5.06 -17.98 5.47
C LEU A 235 -3.61 -18.23 5.88
N TYR A 236 -2.93 -17.17 6.28
CA TYR A 236 -1.57 -17.17 6.76
C TYR A 236 -1.45 -16.26 7.99
N ASP A 237 -0.63 -16.68 8.95
CA ASP A 237 -0.14 -15.79 10.01
C ASP A 237 0.90 -14.80 9.44
N ASP A 238 0.79 -13.52 9.79
CA ASP A 238 1.68 -12.47 9.28
C ASP A 238 3.14 -12.64 9.76
N ALA A 239 3.33 -13.18 10.96
CA ALA A 239 4.66 -13.50 11.48
C ALA A 239 5.29 -14.70 10.75
N GLU A 240 4.52 -15.75 10.45
CA GLU A 240 4.96 -16.86 9.58
C GLU A 240 5.33 -16.38 8.17
N LEU A 241 4.54 -15.48 7.57
CA LEU A 241 4.85 -14.88 6.27
C LEU A 241 6.22 -14.17 6.32
N THR A 242 6.42 -13.28 7.29
CA THR A 242 7.68 -12.56 7.50
C THR A 242 8.86 -13.53 7.70
N ALA A 243 8.70 -14.50 8.60
CA ALA A 243 9.73 -15.48 8.92
C ALA A 243 10.09 -16.37 7.73
N SER A 244 9.10 -16.76 6.92
CA SER A 244 9.31 -17.58 5.72
C SER A 244 10.13 -16.85 4.66
N LEU A 245 9.85 -15.56 4.41
CA LEU A 245 10.60 -14.74 3.47
C LEU A 245 12.07 -14.59 3.91
N LEU A 246 12.28 -14.29 5.20
CA LEU A 246 13.61 -14.15 5.79
C LEU A 246 14.40 -15.45 5.78
N ALA A 247 13.72 -16.59 5.87
CA ALA A 247 14.34 -17.92 5.80
C ALA A 247 14.47 -18.47 4.36
N GLY A 248 13.98 -17.75 3.34
CA GLY A 248 14.03 -18.20 1.94
C GLY A 248 13.21 -19.47 1.68
N ARG A 249 12.08 -19.63 2.38
CA ARG A 249 11.20 -20.80 2.27
C ARG A 249 9.76 -20.39 1.95
N PRO A 250 8.94 -21.29 1.38
CA PRO A 250 7.52 -21.03 1.24
C PRO A 250 6.83 -20.83 2.61
N PRO A 251 5.85 -19.91 2.70
CA PRO A 251 5.02 -19.76 3.89
C PRO A 251 4.06 -20.94 4.05
N ARG A 252 3.74 -21.30 5.30
CA ARG A 252 2.74 -22.32 5.59
C ARG A 252 1.39 -21.67 5.88
N PRO A 253 0.30 -22.08 5.20
CA PRO A 253 -1.03 -21.64 5.58
C PRO A 253 -1.45 -22.28 6.90
N ALA A 254 -2.42 -21.66 7.58
CA ALA A 254 -2.99 -22.16 8.82
C ALA A 254 -4.52 -22.01 8.81
N PRO A 255 -5.26 -22.91 9.48
CA PRO A 255 -6.71 -22.75 9.66
C PRO A 255 -7.04 -21.47 10.44
N ALA A 256 -8.16 -20.82 10.11
CA ALA A 256 -8.61 -19.59 10.79
C ALA A 256 -8.67 -19.72 12.33
N GLY A 257 -9.12 -20.87 12.84
CA GLY A 257 -9.21 -21.12 14.28
C GLY A 257 -7.88 -21.18 15.03
N GLU A 258 -6.75 -21.28 14.32
CA GLU A 258 -5.40 -21.27 14.90
C GLU A 258 -4.77 -19.86 14.90
N LEU A 259 -5.44 -18.86 14.31
CA LEU A 259 -4.90 -17.53 14.04
C LEU A 259 -5.45 -16.43 14.97
N HIS A 260 -6.13 -16.78 16.06
CA HIS A 260 -6.69 -15.79 17.00
C HIS A 260 -5.62 -15.00 17.76
N ASP A 261 -4.46 -15.62 18.00
CA ASP A 261 -3.34 -14.99 18.68
C ASP A 261 -2.39 -14.25 17.70
N SER A 262 -2.66 -14.34 16.40
CA SER A 262 -1.94 -13.56 15.38
C SER A 262 -2.29 -12.08 15.51
N GLU A 263 -1.29 -11.21 15.35
CA GLU A 263 -1.55 -9.76 15.33
C GLU A 263 -2.29 -9.35 14.04
N ALA A 264 -1.96 -9.99 12.92
CA ALA A 264 -2.62 -9.83 11.65
C ALA A 264 -2.57 -11.13 10.84
N VAL A 265 -3.43 -11.23 9.83
CA VAL A 265 -3.50 -12.37 8.92
C VAL A 265 -3.40 -11.94 7.46
N GLY A 266 -2.86 -12.83 6.63
CA GLY A 266 -2.95 -12.79 5.18
C GLY A 266 -4.00 -13.77 4.67
N LEU A 267 -4.73 -13.42 3.61
CA LEU A 267 -5.77 -14.24 3.00
C LEU A 267 -5.67 -14.22 1.47
N VAL A 268 -6.01 -15.33 0.83
CA VAL A 268 -6.07 -15.44 -0.63
C VAL A 268 -7.38 -16.10 -1.05
N ALA A 269 -8.14 -15.48 -1.95
CA ALA A 269 -9.43 -15.97 -2.44
C ALA A 269 -9.48 -15.96 -3.98
N GLY A 270 -10.42 -16.71 -4.55
CA GLY A 270 -10.58 -16.84 -6.01
C GLY A 270 -9.72 -17.98 -6.56
N ASP A 271 -9.01 -17.73 -7.66
CA ASP A 271 -8.09 -18.68 -8.29
C ASP A 271 -6.63 -18.31 -7.92
N PRO A 272 -6.01 -18.96 -6.90
CA PRO A 272 -4.69 -18.61 -6.42
C PRO A 272 -3.63 -18.81 -7.51
N CYS A 273 -2.76 -17.82 -7.66
CA CYS A 273 -1.68 -17.87 -8.64
C CYS A 273 -0.51 -18.77 -8.18
N PRO A 274 0.31 -19.27 -9.12
CA PRO A 274 1.55 -19.97 -8.76
C PRO A 274 2.57 -19.03 -8.09
N PRO A 275 3.62 -19.58 -7.44
CA PRO A 275 4.70 -18.78 -6.89
C PRO A 275 5.46 -17.96 -7.94
N ALA A 276 6.11 -16.90 -7.48
CA ALA A 276 6.90 -16.00 -8.31
C ALA A 276 8.09 -16.73 -8.95
N PRO A 277 8.46 -16.35 -10.18
CA PRO A 277 9.63 -16.91 -10.86
C PRO A 277 10.96 -16.43 -10.26
N ALA A 278 10.92 -15.56 -9.25
CA ALA A 278 12.08 -14.95 -8.60
C ALA A 278 11.83 -14.79 -7.09
N ASP A 279 12.92 -14.73 -6.33
CA ASP A 279 12.88 -14.48 -4.89
C ASP A 279 12.64 -12.99 -4.61
N LEU A 280 11.53 -12.68 -3.93
CA LEU A 280 11.17 -11.32 -3.49
C LEU A 280 11.83 -10.99 -2.14
N GLY A 281 12.38 -11.98 -1.44
CA GLY A 281 13.26 -11.76 -0.29
C GLY A 281 14.57 -11.07 -0.70
N GLU A 282 15.01 -11.25 -1.95
CA GLU A 282 16.16 -10.53 -2.52
C GLU A 282 15.69 -9.24 -3.24
N PRO A 283 15.97 -8.06 -2.66
CA PRO A 283 15.60 -6.78 -3.26
C PRO A 283 16.47 -6.48 -4.49
N LEU A 284 15.90 -5.79 -5.46
CA LEU A 284 16.59 -5.47 -6.72
C LEU A 284 17.53 -4.26 -6.55
N PRO A 285 18.76 -4.29 -7.09
CA PRO A 285 19.73 -3.19 -6.97
C PRO A 285 19.30 -1.91 -7.74
N PRO A 286 19.86 -0.72 -7.44
CA PRO A 286 20.93 -0.47 -6.47
C PRO A 286 20.42 -0.45 -5.02
N LEU A 287 21.11 -1.19 -4.14
CA LEU A 287 20.77 -1.24 -2.72
C LEU A 287 21.50 -0.14 -1.94
N ARG A 288 20.84 0.39 -0.92
CA ARG A 288 21.38 1.42 -0.01
C ARG A 288 21.37 0.90 1.43
N PRO A 289 22.27 1.37 2.31
CA PRO A 289 22.16 1.12 3.74
C PRO A 289 20.79 1.52 4.28
N ASN A 290 20.21 0.69 5.15
CA ASN A 290 18.90 0.95 5.72
C ASN A 290 18.91 2.28 6.52
N PRO A 291 18.01 3.23 6.20
CA PRO A 291 17.92 4.52 6.88
C PRO A 291 17.60 4.45 8.38
N LEU A 292 17.14 3.31 8.88
CA LEU A 292 17.01 3.06 10.32
C LEU A 292 18.36 2.99 11.04
N TYR A 293 19.48 2.88 10.34
CA TYR A 293 20.81 2.91 10.95
C TYR A 293 21.43 4.29 10.82
N THR A 294 21.62 4.96 11.96
CA THR A 294 22.34 6.25 12.05
C THR A 294 23.55 6.06 12.94
N ASP A 295 24.74 6.45 12.46
CA ASP A 295 26.02 6.26 13.16
C ASP A 295 26.25 4.79 13.58
N GLY A 296 25.79 3.85 12.76
CA GLY A 296 25.92 2.41 13.00
C GLY A 296 25.02 1.86 14.12
N ALA A 297 24.05 2.63 14.62
CA ALA A 297 23.07 2.18 15.60
C ALA A 297 21.66 2.19 15.00
N LEU A 298 20.86 1.18 15.34
CA LEU A 298 19.44 1.15 14.97
C LEU A 298 18.69 2.26 15.72
N ARG A 299 18.01 3.13 14.98
CA ARG A 299 17.21 4.25 15.47
C ARG A 299 15.86 4.25 14.79
N TRP A 300 14.82 4.16 15.60
CA TRP A 300 13.45 4.30 15.13
C TRP A 300 13.11 5.78 14.88
N PRO A 301 12.33 6.10 13.83
CA PRO A 301 12.00 7.49 13.48
C PRO A 301 11.12 8.16 14.56
N SER A 302 10.32 7.37 15.28
CA SER A 302 9.49 7.84 16.39
C SER A 302 9.22 6.72 17.40
N GLU A 303 8.78 7.08 18.61
CA GLU A 303 8.38 6.13 19.67
C GLU A 303 7.19 5.27 19.24
N ARG A 304 6.23 5.87 18.52
CA ARG A 304 5.10 5.14 17.95
C ARG A 304 5.58 4.06 17.00
N TYR A 305 6.41 4.41 16.02
CA TYR A 305 6.95 3.45 15.05
C TYR A 305 7.75 2.36 15.76
N ALA A 306 8.56 2.71 16.78
CA ALA A 306 9.31 1.74 17.57
C ALA A 306 8.40 0.72 18.28
N THR A 307 7.27 1.18 18.83
CA THR A 307 6.30 0.34 19.53
C THR A 307 5.58 -0.59 18.56
N GLU A 308 5.23 -0.09 17.38
CA GLU A 308 4.43 -0.79 16.38
C GLU A 308 5.23 -1.85 15.59
N TYR A 309 6.46 -1.51 15.16
CA TYR A 309 7.27 -2.36 14.29
C TYR A 309 8.47 -3.01 14.99
N GLY A 310 9.00 -2.37 16.04
CA GLY A 310 10.21 -2.81 16.73
C GLY A 310 10.14 -4.26 17.25
N PRO A 311 9.08 -4.67 17.98
CA PRO A 311 8.97 -6.03 18.52
C PRO A 311 9.04 -7.15 17.46
N ARG A 312 8.67 -6.84 16.21
CA ARG A 312 8.64 -7.79 15.08
C ARG A 312 9.83 -7.67 14.12
N SER A 313 10.74 -6.74 14.40
CA SER A 313 11.90 -6.43 13.55
C SER A 313 13.18 -7.10 14.06
N GLY A 314 13.10 -8.29 14.66
CA GLY A 314 14.24 -8.99 15.27
C GLY A 314 15.37 -9.37 14.30
N TYR A 315 15.13 -9.28 12.99
CA TYR A 315 16.13 -9.45 11.94
C TYR A 315 17.03 -8.22 11.74
N LEU A 316 16.67 -7.07 12.33
CA LEU A 316 17.48 -5.86 12.38
C LEU A 316 18.33 -5.84 13.67
N PRO A 317 19.65 -6.13 13.61
CA PRO A 317 20.51 -6.05 14.77
C PRO A 317 20.57 -4.62 15.33
N PRO A 318 20.77 -4.43 16.65
CA PRO A 318 20.83 -3.09 17.26
C PRO A 318 22.04 -2.26 16.81
N ARG A 319 23.06 -2.90 16.25
CA ARG A 319 24.26 -2.28 15.68
C ARG A 319 24.46 -2.76 14.24
N TRP A 320 24.98 -1.86 13.41
CA TRP A 320 25.36 -2.19 12.04
C TRP A 320 26.47 -3.25 12.05
N PRO A 321 26.29 -4.39 11.36
CA PRO A 321 27.31 -5.42 11.32
C PRO A 321 28.45 -5.04 10.37
N ASP A 322 29.69 -5.25 10.82
CA ASP A 322 30.90 -5.11 10.03
C ASP A 322 31.81 -6.32 10.28
N PRO A 323 32.05 -7.20 9.28
CA PRO A 323 31.53 -7.12 7.92
C PRO A 323 30.02 -7.38 7.83
N LEU A 324 29.39 -6.92 6.74
CA LEU A 324 28.00 -7.25 6.44
C LEU A 324 27.83 -8.78 6.25
N PRO A 325 26.75 -9.37 6.80
CA PRO A 325 26.47 -10.78 6.57
C PRO A 325 26.03 -11.03 5.12
N ALA A 326 26.17 -12.27 4.66
CA ALA A 326 25.85 -12.65 3.27
C ALA A 326 24.36 -12.42 2.91
N ASP A 327 23.47 -12.47 3.91
CA ASP A 327 22.02 -12.26 3.78
C ASP A 327 21.58 -10.83 4.15
N ALA A 328 22.51 -9.85 4.12
CA ALA A 328 22.25 -8.48 4.52
C ALA A 328 21.06 -7.83 3.77
N ALA A 329 20.90 -8.12 2.48
CA ALA A 329 19.79 -7.59 1.69
C ALA A 329 18.44 -8.20 2.11
N ARG A 330 18.40 -9.53 2.31
CA ARG A 330 17.22 -10.24 2.81
C ARG A 330 16.77 -9.75 4.19
N ARG A 331 17.73 -9.50 5.09
CA ARG A 331 17.46 -8.92 6.42
C ARG A 331 17.14 -7.43 6.39
N ARG A 332 17.09 -6.79 5.22
CA ARG A 332 16.86 -5.35 5.07
C ARG A 332 17.90 -4.50 5.80
N LEU A 333 19.14 -4.98 5.96
CA LEU A 333 20.29 -4.11 6.27
C LEU A 333 20.65 -3.26 5.06
N LEU A 334 20.47 -3.83 3.87
CA LEU A 334 20.50 -3.14 2.59
C LEU A 334 19.09 -3.16 2.01
N VAL A 335 18.59 -1.99 1.61
CA VAL A 335 17.23 -1.79 1.12
C VAL A 335 17.22 -1.15 -0.25
N ASP A 336 16.17 -1.45 -1.00
CA ASP A 336 15.91 -0.87 -2.31
C ASP A 336 14.94 0.30 -2.17
N LEU A 337 15.49 1.51 -2.13
CA LEU A 337 14.73 2.74 -1.99
C LEU A 337 14.41 3.35 -3.35
N PRO A 338 13.31 4.12 -3.49
CA PRO A 338 13.11 4.99 -4.63
C PRO A 338 14.32 5.90 -4.85
N GLU A 339 14.59 6.26 -6.11
CA GLU A 339 15.78 7.05 -6.47
C GLU A 339 15.83 8.39 -5.71
N ALA A 340 14.67 9.04 -5.62
CA ALA A 340 14.43 10.30 -4.93
C ALA A 340 13.79 10.09 -3.54
N TRP A 341 14.21 9.07 -2.78
CA TRP A 341 13.79 8.85 -1.39
C TRP A 341 14.10 10.06 -0.50
#